data_AF-A0A6G2DWR5-F1
#
_entry.id   AF-A0A6G2DWR5-F1
#
_cell.length_a   1.000
_cell.length_b   1.000
_cell.length_c   1.000
_cell.angle_alpha   90.00
_cell.angle_beta   90.00
_cell.angle_gamma   90.00
#
_symmetry.space_group_name_H-M   'P 1'
#
loop_
_entity.id
_entity.type
_entity.pdbx_description
1 polymer ?
#
loop_
_entity_poly.entity_id
_entity_poly.type
_entity_poly.pdbx_seq_one_letter_code
_entity_poly.pdbx_strand_id
1 'polypeptide(L)'
;ALLDTFCQEDGRELASNDFLGQALEETSWPGRLEIVSRDPLMILDGAHNPHAIKALLVTLQERFADYHKEILFTCIKTKALEDMLDLLGAMPDTELTLT
;
A
#
# COMPACT_ATOMS: atom_id res chain seq x y z
N ALA A 1 -16.11 16.51 -0.78
CA ALA A 1 -17.42 15.82 -0.93
C ALA A 1 -17.68 14.85 0.21
N LEU A 2 -16.97 13.72 0.33
CA LEU A 2 -17.30 12.71 1.36
C LEU A 2 -17.15 13.21 2.80
N LEU A 3 -16.06 13.92 3.11
CA LEU A 3 -15.86 14.55 4.42
C LEU A 3 -16.90 15.64 4.70
N ASP A 4 -17.19 16.49 3.71
CA ASP A 4 -18.18 17.57 3.85
C ASP A 4 -19.57 17.01 4.14
N THR A 5 -19.97 15.95 3.43
CA THR A 5 -21.22 15.23 3.67
C THR A 5 -21.25 14.63 5.07
N PHE A 6 -20.17 13.97 5.50
CA PHE A 6 -20.06 13.43 6.86
C PHE A 6 -20.21 14.53 7.93
N CYS A 7 -19.52 15.67 7.76
CA CYS A 7 -19.64 16.78 8.69
C CYS A 7 -21.07 17.34 8.75
N GLN A 8 -21.75 17.47 7.60
CA GLN A 8 -23.13 17.93 7.55
C GLN A 8 -24.11 16.97 8.26
N GLU A 9 -23.94 15.66 8.06
CA GLU A 9 -24.79 14.64 8.70
C GLU A 9 -24.53 14.54 10.21
N ASP A 10 -23.28 14.72 10.66
CA ASP A 10 -22.90 14.65 12.07
C ASP A 10 -22.99 16.02 12.81
N GLY A 11 -23.45 17.07 12.12
CA GLY A 11 -23.58 18.42 12.68
C GLY A 11 -22.25 19.08 13.05
N ARG A 12 -21.16 18.73 12.36
CA ARG A 12 -19.81 19.28 12.54
C ARG A 12 -19.52 20.42 11.57
N GLU A 13 -18.60 21.29 11.98
CA GLU A 13 -18.08 22.34 11.10
C GLU A 13 -17.27 21.75 9.94
N LEU A 14 -17.32 22.45 8.79
CA LEU A 14 -16.52 22.11 7.63
C LEU A 14 -15.07 22.54 7.85
N ALA A 15 -14.13 21.69 7.44
CA ALA A 15 -12.71 22.00 7.50
C ALA A 15 -12.30 22.96 6.37
N SER A 16 -11.32 23.84 6.64
CA SER A 16 -10.70 24.64 5.59
C SER A 16 -9.79 23.79 4.70
N ASN A 17 -9.64 24.17 3.43
CA ASN A 17 -8.77 23.44 2.51
C ASN A 17 -7.30 23.42 2.97
N ASP A 18 -6.83 24.49 3.60
CA ASP A 18 -5.47 24.57 4.13
C ASP A 18 -5.27 23.54 5.26
N PHE A 19 -6.25 23.43 6.17
CA PHE A 19 -6.22 22.44 7.24
C PHE A 19 -6.29 21.00 6.68
N LEU A 20 -7.11 20.77 5.66
CA LEU A 20 -7.19 19.46 4.99
C LEU A 20 -5.88 19.09 4.30
N GLY A 21 -5.23 20.04 3.63
CA GLY A 21 -3.92 19.84 3.02
C GLY A 21 -2.88 19.41 4.05
N GLN A 22 -2.79 20.13 5.17
CA GLN A 22 -1.90 19.78 6.27
C GLN A 22 -2.22 18.41 6.87
N ALA A 23 -3.50 18.12 7.13
CA ALA A 23 -3.91 16.85 7.70
C ALA A 23 -3.56 15.65 6.78
N LEU A 24 -3.74 15.80 5.47
CA LEU A 24 -3.37 14.76 4.50
C LEU A 24 -1.86 14.55 4.42
N GLU A 25 -1.07 15.62 4.54
CA GLU A 25 0.40 15.55 4.57
C GLU A 25 0.92 14.84 5.83
N GLU A 26 0.30 15.11 6.97
CA GLU A 26 0.68 14.51 8.26
C GLU A 26 0.13 13.08 8.46
N THR A 27 -0.83 12.65 7.64
CA THR A 27 -1.46 11.34 7.78
C THR A 27 -0.49 10.22 7.41
N SER A 28 -0.21 9.34 8.37
CA SER A 28 0.52 8.08 8.16
C SER A 28 -0.42 6.87 8.26
N TRP A 29 -0.23 5.87 7.40
CA TRP A 29 -0.96 4.60 7.47
C TRP A 29 0.01 3.42 7.65
N PRO A 30 0.16 2.90 8.89
CA PRO A 30 1.02 1.75 9.14
C PRO A 30 0.63 0.53 8.31
N GLY A 31 1.62 -0.13 7.69
CA GLY A 31 1.46 -1.31 6.84
C GLY A 31 0.79 -1.05 5.48
N ARG A 32 0.82 0.19 4.97
CA ARG A 32 0.36 0.54 3.62
C ARG A 32 1.44 1.32 2.88
N LEU A 33 2.24 0.64 2.08
CA LEU A 33 3.42 1.22 1.40
C LEU A 33 4.32 2.01 2.39
N GLU A 34 4.41 1.51 3.62
CA GLU A 34 5.10 2.18 4.72
C GLU A 34 6.61 2.01 4.56
N ILE A 35 7.35 3.11 4.49
CA ILE A 35 8.82 3.08 4.47
C ILE A 35 9.33 2.88 5.90
N VAL A 36 9.83 1.67 6.20
CA VAL A 36 10.36 1.30 7.53
C VAL A 36 11.87 1.49 7.65
N SER A 37 12.57 1.58 6.51
CA SER A 37 13.98 2.00 6.43
C SER A 37 14.23 2.68 5.08
N ARG A 38 15.18 3.62 5.04
CA ARG A 38 15.61 4.30 3.81
C ARG A 38 16.96 3.83 3.28
N ASP A 39 17.77 3.21 4.13
CA ASP A 39 19.08 2.68 3.76
C ASP A 39 19.38 1.38 4.55
N PRO A 40 19.12 0.19 3.97
CA PRO A 40 18.49 -0.01 2.66
C PRO A 40 17.02 0.41 2.66
N LEU A 41 16.47 0.73 1.48
CA LEU A 41 15.04 1.03 1.34
C LEU A 41 14.23 -0.24 1.65
N MET A 42 13.44 -0.19 2.73
CA MET A 42 12.54 -1.26 3.11
C MET A 42 11.12 -0.73 3.21
N ILE A 43 10.20 -1.42 2.55
CA ILE A 43 8.79 -1.05 2.45
C ILE A 43 7.95 -2.18 3.03
N LEU A 44 7.04 -1.85 3.94
CA LEU A 44 6.05 -2.76 4.50
C LEU A 44 4.67 -2.49 3.87
N ASP A 45 4.05 -3.53 3.33
CA ASP A 45 2.68 -3.48 2.84
C ASP A 45 1.87 -4.71 3.27
N GLY A 46 0.63 -4.48 3.69
CA GLY A 46 -0.28 -5.52 4.15
C GLY A 46 -1.18 -6.12 3.06
N ALA A 47 -0.81 -6.03 1.78
CA ALA A 47 -1.51 -6.71 0.70
C ALA A 47 -1.51 -8.23 0.90
N HIS A 48 -2.69 -8.81 1.06
CA HIS A 48 -2.88 -10.24 1.38
C HIS A 48 -4.09 -10.84 0.65
N ASN A 49 -4.50 -10.21 -0.45
CA ASN A 49 -5.50 -10.74 -1.38
C ASN A 49 -5.13 -10.32 -2.82
N PRO A 50 -5.63 -11.03 -3.85
CA PRO A 50 -5.25 -10.75 -5.24
C PRO A 50 -5.52 -9.30 -5.70
N HIS A 51 -6.59 -8.66 -5.22
CA HIS A 51 -6.90 -7.27 -5.58
C HIS A 51 -5.87 -6.29 -4.99
N ALA A 52 -5.53 -6.46 -3.71
CA ALA A 52 -4.52 -5.65 -3.03
C ALA A 52 -3.12 -5.88 -3.62
N ILE A 53 -2.78 -7.13 -3.96
CA ILE A 53 -1.51 -7.44 -4.64
C ILE A 53 -1.44 -6.73 -5.98
N LYS A 54 -2.49 -6.77 -6.82
CA LYS A 54 -2.50 -6.03 -8.09
C LYS A 54 -2.22 -4.53 -7.90
N ALA A 55 -2.83 -3.90 -6.90
CA ALA A 55 -2.59 -2.49 -6.60
C ALA A 55 -1.14 -2.22 -6.13
N LEU A 56 -0.58 -3.13 -5.31
CA LEU A 56 0.83 -3.10 -4.93
C LEU A 56 1.74 -3.21 -6.16
N LEU A 57 1.49 -4.17 -7.06
CA LEU A 57 2.29 -4.37 -8.27
C LEU A 57 2.29 -3.15 -9.18
N VAL A 58 1.15 -2.50 -9.38
CA VAL A 58 1.07 -1.22 -10.13
C VAL A 58 1.98 -0.17 -9.48
N THR A 59 1.90 -0.02 -8.16
CA THR A 59 2.74 0.95 -7.43
C THR A 59 4.23 0.62 -7.57
N LEU A 60 4.61 -0.66 -7.49
CA LEU A 60 5.99 -1.12 -7.67
C LEU A 60 6.51 -0.85 -9.08
N GLN A 61 5.67 -1.00 -10.10
CA GLN A 61 6.02 -0.69 -11.48
C GLN A 61 6.13 0.82 -11.72
N GLU A 62 5.22 1.63 -11.19
CA GLU A 62 5.20 3.07 -11.44
C GLU A 62 6.32 3.82 -10.69
N ARG A 63 6.64 3.38 -9.46
CA ARG A 63 7.51 4.15 -8.56
C ARG A 63 8.87 3.51 -8.33
N PHE A 64 8.99 2.21 -8.62
CA PHE A 64 10.18 1.43 -8.29
C PHE A 64 10.64 0.56 -9.48
N ALA A 65 10.28 0.91 -10.72
CA ALA A 65 10.67 0.16 -11.92
C ALA A 65 12.17 -0.18 -11.95
N ASP A 66 13.02 0.81 -11.64
CA ASP A 66 14.48 0.72 -11.76
C ASP A 66 15.18 0.02 -10.59
N TYR A 67 14.41 -0.51 -9.63
CA TYR A 67 14.95 -1.23 -8.47
C TYR A 67 14.95 -2.73 -8.73
N HIS A 68 16.02 -3.42 -8.33
CA HIS A 68 15.92 -4.84 -8.01
C HIS A 68 15.14 -5.00 -6.69
N LYS A 69 14.09 -5.80 -6.70
CA LYS A 69 13.14 -5.90 -5.58
C LYS A 69 13.27 -7.27 -4.90
N GLU A 70 13.68 -7.26 -3.64
CA GLU A 70 13.57 -8.44 -2.78
C GLU A 70 12.21 -8.41 -2.06
N ILE A 71 11.31 -9.32 -2.43
CA ILE A 71 9.98 -9.41 -1.84
C ILE A 71 9.94 -10.57 -0.84
N LEU A 72 9.83 -10.23 0.44
CA LEU A 72 9.49 -11.16 1.50
C LEU A 72 7.96 -11.23 1.66
N PHE A 73 7.36 -12.37 1.35
CA PHE A 73 5.92 -12.57 1.39
C PHE A 73 5.51 -13.64 2.40
N THR A 74 4.42 -13.38 3.12
CA THR A 74 3.75 -14.37 3.97
C THR A 74 2.25 -14.12 3.96
N CYS A 75 1.44 -15.18 4.03
CA CYS A 75 0.00 -15.05 4.17
C CYS A 75 -0.61 -16.28 4.84
N ILE A 76 -1.78 -16.11 5.45
CA ILE A 76 -2.51 -17.21 6.09
C ILE A 76 -3.02 -18.18 4.99
N LYS A 77 -2.87 -19.49 5.22
CA LYS A 77 -3.21 -20.58 4.28
C LYS A 77 -4.62 -20.55 3.69
N THR A 78 -5.57 -19.87 4.34
CA THR A 78 -6.97 -19.79 3.88
C THR A 78 -7.19 -18.76 2.77
N LYS A 79 -6.16 -17.98 2.43
CA LYS A 79 -6.21 -17.00 1.34
C LYS A 79 -5.89 -17.66 -0.01
N ALA A 80 -6.21 -16.96 -1.09
CA ALA A 80 -5.87 -17.34 -2.47
C ALA A 80 -4.35 -17.18 -2.70
N LEU A 81 -3.55 -18.03 -2.05
CA LEU A 81 -2.09 -17.97 -2.07
C LEU A 81 -1.55 -18.15 -3.48
N GLU A 82 -2.03 -19.15 -4.22
CA GLU A 82 -1.58 -19.45 -5.58
C GLU A 82 -1.76 -18.25 -6.51
N ASP A 83 -2.97 -17.67 -6.56
CA ASP A 83 -3.25 -16.47 -7.35
C ASP A 83 -2.31 -15.30 -7.01
N MET A 84 -1.98 -15.11 -5.72
CA MET A 84 -1.08 -14.04 -5.30
C MET A 84 0.38 -14.31 -5.69
N LEU A 85 0.82 -15.57 -5.59
CA LEU A 85 2.17 -15.97 -6.01
C LEU A 85 2.33 -15.86 -7.53
N ASP A 86 1.32 -16.22 -8.31
CA ASP A 86 1.33 -16.05 -9.77
C ASP A 86 1.48 -14.57 -10.15
N LEU A 87 0.76 -13.68 -9.44
CA LEU A 87 0.87 -12.24 -9.64
C LEU A 87 2.25 -11.70 -9.26
N LEU A 88 2.75 -12.06 -8.07
CA LEU A 88 4.06 -11.61 -7.57
C LEU A 88 5.21 -12.14 -8.44
N GLY A 89 5.14 -13.40 -8.85
CA GLY A 89 6.15 -14.05 -9.69
C GLY A 89 6.23 -13.49 -11.11
N ALA A 90 5.18 -12.80 -11.58
CA ALA A 90 5.19 -12.11 -12.87
C ALA A 90 5.87 -10.73 -12.82
N MET A 91 6.24 -10.22 -11.63
CA MET A 91 6.92 -8.93 -11.50
C MET A 91 8.36 -9.01 -12.03
N PRO A 92 8.77 -8.13 -12.95
CA PRO A 92 10.15 -8.09 -13.43
C PRO A 92 11.13 -7.67 -12.33
N ASP A 93 12.38 -8.13 -12.49
CA ASP A 93 13.52 -7.78 -11.65
C ASP A 93 13.23 -7.91 -10.14
N THR A 94 12.69 -9.08 -9.79
CA THR A 94 12.22 -9.39 -8.43
C THR A 94 12.69 -10.76 -8.00
N GLU A 95 13.16 -10.85 -6.75
CA GLU A 95 13.36 -12.11 -6.03
C GLU A 95 12.25 -12.28 -4.99
N LEU A 96 11.54 -13.41 -5.02
CA LEU A 96 10.42 -13.67 -4.12
C LEU A 96 10.79 -14.76 -3.10
N THR A 97 10.76 -14.40 -1.81
CA THR A 97 10.96 -15.32 -0.68
C THR A 97 9.64 -15.51 0.07
N LEU A 98 9.22 -16.77 0.26
CA LEU A 98 8.03 -17.13 1.04
C LEU A 98 8.42 -17.54 2.47
N THR A 99 7.67 -17.07 3.47
CA THR A 99 7.84 -17.43 4.90
C THR A 99 6.56 -17.87 5.60
#